data_AF-A0A936X3W1-F1
#
_entry.id   AF-A0A936X3W1-F1
#
_cell.length_a   1.000
_cell.length_b   1.000
_cell.length_c   1.000
_cell.angle_alpha   90.00
_cell.angle_beta   90.00
_cell.angle_gamma   90.00
#
_symmetry.space_group_name_H-M   'P 1'
#
loop_
_entity.id
_entity.type
_entity.pdbx_description
1 polymer ?
#
loop_
_entity_poly.entity_id
_entity_poly.type
_entity_poly.pdbx_seq_one_letter_code
_entity_poly.pdbx_strand_id
1 'polypeptide(L)'
;MAARLEGGNAIADVVSGRVNPSGKLATTFPVSYKDDYSAKNFPGKEFPDRPVQGVFGQKAFESEVIYEEGVYVGYRYFSTFNVKPAYEFGYGLSYTDFSYSNLKLSS
;
A
#
# COMPACT_ATOMS: atom_id res chain seq x y z
N MET A 1 2.83 11.56 12.95
CA MET A 1 3.25 12.81 12.27
C MET A 1 4.73 13.10 12.61
N ALA A 2 5.66 12.17 12.29
CA ALA A 2 7.06 12.23 12.72
C ALA A 2 8.08 11.98 11.60
N ALA A 3 7.64 11.66 10.37
CA ALA A 3 8.53 11.35 9.25
C ALA A 3 9.07 12.58 8.49
N ARG A 4 8.96 13.80 9.04
CA ARG A 4 9.52 15.01 8.43
C ARG A 4 10.90 15.31 9.03
N LEU A 5 11.13 16.48 9.65
CA LEU A 5 12.47 16.96 10.04
C LEU A 5 13.32 15.97 10.86
N GLU A 6 12.68 15.11 11.67
CA GLU A 6 13.35 14.11 12.52
C GLU A 6 13.54 12.73 11.86
N GLY A 7 13.20 12.57 10.58
CA GLY A 7 13.27 11.28 9.89
C GLY A 7 14.68 10.66 9.91
N GLY A 8 15.72 11.48 9.80
CA GLY A 8 17.12 11.02 9.87
C GLY A 8 17.48 10.45 11.25
N ASN A 9 17.12 11.17 12.32
CA ASN A 9 17.34 10.72 13.69
C ASN A 9 16.53 9.45 13.99
N ALA A 10 15.27 9.40 13.56
CA ALA A 10 14.42 8.22 13.73
C ALA A 10 15.00 6.98 13.02
N ILE A 11 15.52 7.13 11.79
CA ILE A 11 16.18 6.03 11.08
C ILE A 11 17.45 5.60 11.81
N ALA A 12 18.28 6.54 12.27
CA ALA A 12 19.50 6.23 13.02
C ALA A 12 19.20 5.48 14.32
N ASP A 13 18.15 5.88 15.05
CA ASP A 13 17.71 5.22 16.28
C ASP A 13 17.27 3.77 16.04
N VAL A 14 16.55 3.52 14.94
CA VAL A 14 16.14 2.17 14.56
C VAL A 14 17.37 1.35 14.14
N VAL A 15 18.16 1.81 13.17
CA VAL A 15 19.31 1.06 12.64
C VAL A 15 20.37 0.78 13.71
N SER A 16 20.55 1.70 14.66
CA SER A 16 21.48 1.50 15.80
C SER A 16 20.92 0.59 16.90
N GLY A 17 19.65 0.20 16.84
CA GLY A 17 19.00 -0.59 17.89
C GLY A 17 18.61 0.21 19.13
N ARG A 18 18.82 1.54 19.15
CA ARG A 18 18.36 2.42 20.24
C ARG A 18 16.84 2.36 20.40
N VAL A 19 16.12 2.19 19.29
CA VAL A 19 14.68 1.97 19.26
C VAL A 19 14.39 0.67 18.51
N ASN A 20 13.52 -0.17 19.07
CA ASN A 20 13.05 -1.38 18.40
C ASN A 20 11.97 -1.04 17.36
N PRO A 21 12.09 -1.46 16.08
CA PRO A 21 11.05 -1.24 15.08
C PRO A 21 9.76 -1.98 15.45
N SER A 22 8.65 -1.27 15.33
CA SER A 22 7.30 -1.79 15.65
C SER A 22 6.25 -1.45 14.60
N GLY A 23 6.65 -0.78 13.51
CA GLY A 23 5.74 -0.41 12.41
C GLY A 23 5.20 -1.64 11.67
N LYS A 24 3.95 -1.53 11.20
CA LYS A 24 3.28 -2.54 10.38
C LYS A 24 2.82 -1.90 9.07
N LEU A 25 2.94 -2.62 7.95
CA LEU A 25 2.60 -2.09 6.63
C LEU A 25 1.10 -1.76 6.54
N ALA A 26 0.79 -0.52 6.19
CA ALA A 26 -0.58 -0.04 5.97
C ALA A 26 -1.15 -0.43 4.58
N THR A 27 -0.32 -1.02 3.71
CA THR A 27 -0.71 -1.50 2.38
C THR A 27 0.05 -2.78 2.03
N THR A 28 -0.46 -3.54 1.07
CA THR A 28 0.24 -4.70 0.50
C THR A 28 1.25 -4.26 -0.54
N PHE A 29 2.44 -4.85 -0.52
CA PHE A 29 3.47 -4.60 -1.52
C PHE A 29 3.47 -5.78 -2.50
N PRO A 30 3.03 -5.58 -3.75
CA PRO A 30 3.02 -6.65 -4.74
C PRO A 30 4.45 -7.01 -5.17
N VAL A 31 4.64 -8.22 -5.68
CA VAL A 31 5.94 -8.63 -6.26
C VAL A 31 6.20 -7.86 -7.56
N SER A 32 5.17 -7.68 -8.37
CA SER A 32 5.17 -6.86 -9.58
C SER A 32 3.96 -5.93 -9.58
N TYR A 33 4.09 -4.74 -10.15
CA TYR A 33 2.94 -3.83 -10.35
C TYR A 33 1.76 -4.54 -11.02
N LYS A 34 2.03 -5.44 -11.97
CA LYS A 34 1.00 -6.20 -12.71
C LYS A 34 0.20 -7.19 -11.85
N ASP A 35 0.70 -7.52 -10.66
CA ASP A 35 0.00 -8.42 -9.73
C ASP A 35 -1.11 -7.69 -8.98
N ASP A 36 -1.11 -6.35 -8.97
CA ASP A 36 -2.25 -5.58 -8.48
C ASP A 36 -3.37 -5.59 -9.54
N TYR A 37 -4.60 -5.86 -9.13
CA TYR A 37 -5.73 -5.91 -10.07
C TYR A 37 -5.91 -4.58 -10.81
N SER A 38 -5.74 -3.45 -10.10
CA SER A 38 -5.93 -2.10 -10.65
C SER A 38 -4.88 -1.73 -11.72
N ALA A 39 -3.79 -2.50 -11.84
CA ALA A 39 -2.77 -2.26 -12.87
C ALA A 39 -3.28 -2.51 -14.30
N LYS A 40 -4.43 -3.18 -14.46
CA LYS A 40 -5.03 -3.46 -15.76
C LYS A 40 -5.75 -2.25 -16.37
N ASN A 41 -6.31 -1.41 -15.51
CA ASN A 41 -7.29 -0.38 -15.87
C ASN A 41 -6.88 1.01 -15.38
N PHE A 42 -5.87 1.17 -14.52
CA PHE A 42 -5.30 2.48 -14.16
C PHE A 42 -4.25 2.94 -15.20
N PRO A 43 -4.20 4.24 -15.59
CA PRO A 43 -5.00 5.38 -15.11
C PRO A 43 -6.34 5.59 -15.84
N GLY A 44 -6.83 4.59 -16.57
CA GLY A 44 -8.11 4.62 -17.27
C GLY A 44 -8.00 4.90 -18.75
N LYS A 45 -9.16 5.24 -19.33
CA LYS A 45 -9.29 5.65 -20.73
C LYS A 45 -9.33 7.17 -20.80
N GLU A 46 -8.39 7.76 -21.51
CA GLU A 46 -8.42 9.18 -21.86
C GLU A 46 -9.32 9.42 -23.09
N PHE A 47 -9.92 10.61 -23.14
CA PHE A 47 -10.72 11.10 -24.26
C PHE A 47 -10.03 12.32 -24.89
N PRO A 48 -9.10 12.12 -25.85
CA PRO A 48 -8.28 13.20 -26.44
C PRO A 48 -9.09 14.33 -27.08
N ASP A 49 -10.31 14.03 -27.53
CA ASP A 49 -11.22 14.99 -28.15
C ASP A 49 -11.92 15.91 -27.13
N ARG A 50 -11.69 15.70 -25.83
CA ARG A 50 -12.30 16.44 -24.72
C ARG A 50 -11.21 17.06 -23.84
N PRO A 51 -10.57 18.15 -24.29
CA PRO A 51 -9.53 18.81 -23.52
C PRO A 51 -10.12 19.45 -22.25
N VAL A 52 -9.41 19.29 -21.14
CA VAL A 52 -9.69 19.97 -19.88
C VAL A 52 -8.47 20.79 -19.45
N GLN A 53 -8.68 21.78 -18.59
CA GLN A 53 -7.56 22.57 -18.07
C GLN A 53 -6.74 21.72 -17.10
N GLY A 54 -5.52 21.36 -17.50
CA GLY A 54 -4.60 20.63 -16.64
C GLY A 54 -3.97 21.51 -15.57
N VAL A 55 -3.41 20.85 -14.55
CA VAL A 55 -2.71 21.53 -13.46
C VAL A 55 -1.39 22.11 -13.99
N PHE A 56 -0.99 23.28 -13.50
CA PHE A 56 0.26 23.95 -13.89
C PHE A 56 0.40 24.24 -15.40
N GLY A 57 -0.71 24.48 -16.10
CA GLY A 57 -0.70 24.81 -17.52
C GLY A 57 -0.43 23.62 -18.44
N GLN A 58 -0.47 22.40 -17.91
CA GLN A 58 -0.37 21.20 -18.74
C GLN A 58 -1.65 20.94 -19.52
N LYS A 59 -1.50 20.34 -20.71
CA LYS A 59 -2.63 19.84 -21.47
C LYS A 59 -3.17 18.59 -20.75
N ALA A 60 -4.46 18.58 -20.45
CA ALA A 60 -5.13 17.42 -19.87
C ALA A 60 -6.37 17.09 -20.71
N PHE A 61 -6.82 15.86 -20.58
CA PHE A 61 -8.02 15.36 -21.23
C PHE A 61 -8.95 14.78 -20.18
N GLU A 62 -10.25 14.80 -20.47
CA GLU A 62 -11.19 14.02 -19.68
C GLU A 62 -10.75 12.54 -19.71
N SER A 63 -10.83 11.87 -18.56
CA SER A 63 -10.45 10.45 -18.42
C SER A 63 -11.45 9.73 -17.53
N GLU A 64 -11.74 8.47 -17.85
CA GLU A 64 -12.62 7.61 -17.07
C GLU A 64 -11.86 6.36 -16.59
N VAL A 65 -12.01 6.04 -15.30
CA VAL A 65 -11.49 4.80 -14.69
C VAL A 65 -12.66 4.04 -14.10
N ILE A 66 -12.89 2.82 -14.58
CA ILE A 66 -13.89 1.91 -14.02
C ILE A 66 -13.21 1.06 -12.96
N TYR A 67 -13.70 1.08 -11.72
CA TYR A 67 -13.13 0.32 -10.60
C TYR A 67 -13.60 -1.15 -10.65
N GLU A 68 -13.06 -1.90 -11.61
CA GLU A 68 -13.38 -3.30 -11.86
C GLU A 68 -13.00 -4.24 -10.71
N GLU A 69 -12.04 -3.84 -9.87
CA GLU A 69 -11.64 -4.57 -8.67
C GLU A 69 -12.72 -4.62 -7.59
N GLY A 70 -13.70 -3.71 -7.63
CA GLY A 70 -14.78 -3.63 -6.66
C GLY A 70 -14.26 -3.55 -5.21
N VAL A 71 -14.71 -4.46 -4.34
CA VAL A 71 -14.27 -4.51 -2.93
C VAL A 71 -12.90 -5.17 -2.74
N TYR A 72 -12.34 -5.78 -3.79
CA TYR A 72 -11.08 -6.49 -3.76
C TYR A 72 -9.92 -5.52 -4.00
N VAL A 73 -9.75 -4.57 -3.08
CA VAL A 73 -8.64 -3.59 -3.12
C VAL A 73 -7.54 -4.01 -2.16
N GLY A 74 -6.30 -3.96 -2.63
CA GLY A 74 -5.11 -4.30 -1.83
C GLY A 74 -5.22 -5.71 -1.24
N TYR A 75 -4.93 -5.86 0.06
CA TYR A 75 -4.87 -7.17 0.71
C TYR A 75 -6.13 -8.03 0.53
N ARG A 76 -7.32 -7.42 0.36
CA ARG A 76 -8.55 -8.18 0.09
C ARG A 76 -8.44 -8.98 -1.21
N TYR A 77 -7.87 -8.41 -2.26
CA TYR A 77 -7.59 -9.14 -3.49
C TYR A 77 -6.54 -10.23 -3.30
N PHE A 78 -5.38 -9.87 -2.73
CA PHE A 78 -4.28 -10.83 -2.55
C PHE A 78 -4.68 -12.02 -1.68
N SER A 79 -5.42 -11.78 -0.59
CA SER A 79 -5.91 -12.84 0.29
C SER A 79 -7.06 -13.65 -0.32
N THR A 80 -8.03 -13.02 -1.00
CA THR A 80 -9.18 -13.74 -1.58
C THR A 80 -8.76 -14.61 -2.78
N PHE A 81 -7.85 -14.12 -3.62
CA PHE A 81 -7.45 -14.82 -4.84
C PHE A 81 -6.09 -15.53 -4.72
N ASN A 82 -5.54 -15.60 -3.50
CA ASN A 82 -4.28 -16.27 -3.19
C ASN A 82 -3.10 -15.81 -4.08
N VAL A 83 -3.04 -14.51 -4.36
CA VAL A 83 -1.91 -13.89 -5.07
C VAL A 83 -0.82 -13.62 -4.04
N LYS A 84 0.42 -14.06 -4.31
CA LYS A 84 1.53 -13.92 -3.36
C LYS A 84 2.12 -12.50 -3.40
N PRO A 85 2.04 -11.71 -2.33
CA PRO A 85 2.71 -10.41 -2.26
C PRO A 85 4.20 -10.58 -1.91
N ALA A 86 4.99 -9.51 -2.13
CA ALA A 86 6.35 -9.43 -1.58
C ALA A 86 6.32 -9.19 -0.07
N TYR A 87 5.44 -8.28 0.36
CA TYR A 87 5.11 -8.07 1.77
C TYR A 87 3.61 -7.85 1.92
N GLU A 88 3.00 -8.61 2.82
CA GLU A 88 1.56 -8.57 3.10
C GLU A 88 1.16 -7.36 3.95
N PHE A 89 -0.12 -7.00 3.87
CA PHE A 89 -0.69 -5.99 4.77
C PHE A 89 -0.51 -6.41 6.23
N GLY A 90 -0.12 -5.46 7.08
CA GLY A 90 0.15 -5.73 8.49
C GLY A 90 1.51 -6.39 8.76
N TYR A 91 2.33 -6.68 7.73
CA TYR A 91 3.68 -7.21 7.94
C TYR A 91 4.59 -6.18 8.63
N GLY A 92 5.48 -6.66 9.49
CA GLY A 92 6.55 -5.84 10.08
C GLY A 92 7.31 -6.62 11.15
N LEU A 93 8.64 -6.52 11.11
CA LEU A 93 9.55 -7.23 12.01
C LEU A 93 9.87 -6.40 13.26
N SER A 94 10.51 -7.05 14.24
CA SER A 94 11.02 -6.46 15.48
C SER A 94 12.41 -7.05 15.78
N TYR A 95 13.19 -6.38 16.63
CA TYR A 95 14.46 -6.91 17.14
C TYR A 95 14.30 -7.96 18.24
N THR A 96 13.07 -8.26 18.65
CA THR A 96 12.75 -9.32 19.62
C THR A 96 11.57 -10.14 19.12
N ASP A 97 11.43 -11.35 19.69
CA ASP A 97 10.34 -12.27 19.39
C ASP A 97 9.13 -12.08 20.32
N PHE A 98 7.94 -12.42 19.83
CA PHE A 98 6.68 -12.38 20.57
C PHE A 98 5.92 -13.69 20.35
N SER A 99 5.16 -14.12 21.36
CA SER A 99 4.27 -15.30 21.27
C SER A 99 2.88 -14.97 21.80
N TYR A 100 1.85 -15.48 21.13
CA TYR A 100 0.46 -15.38 21.56
C TYR A 100 0.00 -16.68 22.21
N SER A 101 -0.79 -16.60 23.29
CA SER A 101 -1.38 -17.76 23.96
C SER A 101 -2.74 -17.41 24.55
N ASN A 102 -3.52 -18.43 24.94
CA ASN A 102 -4.81 -18.29 25.63
C ASN A 102 -5.86 -17.43 24.89
N LEU A 103 -5.91 -17.49 23.57
CA LEU A 103 -6.98 -16.84 22.80
C LEU A 103 -8.33 -17.47 23.16
N LYS A 104 -9.25 -16.69 23.73
CA LYS A 104 -10.61 -17.12 24.05
C LYS A 104 -11.60 -16.39 23.16
N LEU A 105 -12.45 -17.16 22.48
CA LEU A 105 -13.58 -16.63 21.72
C LEU A 105 -14.86 -17.08 22.44
N SER A 106 -15.78 -16.15 22.68
CA SER A 106 -17.15 -16.46 23.09
C SER A 106 -18.09 -15.99 21.99
N SER A 107 -19.05 -16.86 21.63
CA SER A 107 -20.14 -16.55 20.70
C SER A 107 -21.27 -15.80 21.40
#